data_AF-F8KXS9-F1
#
_entry.id   AF-F8KXS9-F1
#
_cell.length_a   1.000
_cell.length_b   1.000
_cell.length_c   1.000
_cell.angle_alpha   90.00
_cell.angle_beta   90.00
_cell.angle_gamma   90.00
#
_symmetry.space_group_name_H-M   'P 1'
#
loop_
_entity.id
_entity.type
_entity.pdbx_description
1 polymer ?
#
loop_
_entity_poly.entity_id
_entity_poly.type
_entity_poly.pdbx_seq_one_letter_code
_entity_poly.pdbx_strand_id
1 'polypeptide(L)'
;MRILFRIFLFVSCISMHTSYAISPDKAVDVQSNLRILKLLPHLFYPLAVEPKIPDDFIAMSPKGKLNGYDWTYWGPKEVLEEYFKDPASLKVPILRVKLSENTVQTGPETFSENAEINNLKKKYPQRFKDFKHRWGMYPVWAFQTDAYDKMICMAWIGLNAHEGEGGWTLLVNLVYPEGPGHPDQNDLKLWDTFITQTKQLSEPEYFIAYGQNLQPGYTIMDDVGVKLTVTAEKRERDGKVQVVVIPSSSDVKFQYAKMEEVLLGSKWNHAAPLLKVYGSVSQDNPEFGKVVLDQVISVLLETVPEFSVDKDRTTDRKDLLIYQSQS
;
A
#
# COMPACT_ATOMS: atom_id res chain seq x y z
N MET A 1 7.79 37.80 57.54
CA MET A 1 7.90 36.32 57.67
C MET A 1 6.56 35.72 57.28
N ARG A 2 6.53 34.74 56.37
CA ARG A 2 5.35 34.07 55.74
C ARG A 2 4.88 34.62 54.38
N ILE A 3 5.78 34.60 53.40
CA ILE A 3 5.44 34.41 51.96
C ILE A 3 6.46 33.38 51.45
N LEU A 4 6.34 32.15 51.91
CA LEU A 4 7.23 31.04 51.52
C LEU A 4 6.50 29.77 51.97
N PHE A 5 5.60 29.24 51.12
CA PHE A 5 5.12 27.86 51.09
C PHE A 5 3.84 27.80 50.24
N ARG A 6 3.97 27.79 48.92
CA ARG A 6 2.97 27.27 47.95
C ARG A 6 3.43 27.42 46.49
N ILE A 7 4.73 27.31 46.23
CA ILE A 7 5.20 26.83 44.92
C ILE A 7 5.19 25.31 45.03
N PHE A 8 3.97 24.79 44.95
CA PHE A 8 3.65 23.38 45.00
C PHE A 8 4.04 22.79 43.65
N LEU A 9 5.08 21.95 43.64
CA LEU A 9 5.32 20.88 42.67
C LEU A 9 4.94 21.22 41.20
N PHE A 10 5.69 22.13 40.59
CA PHE A 10 6.04 22.02 39.18
C PHE A 10 7.45 21.43 39.08
N VAL A 11 7.69 20.31 39.78
CA VAL A 11 8.74 19.38 39.36
C VAL A 11 8.13 18.66 38.20
N SER A 12 8.24 19.32 37.05
CA SER A 12 8.06 18.78 35.74
C SER A 12 8.78 17.45 35.72
N CYS A 13 8.04 16.35 35.86
CA CYS A 13 8.40 15.08 35.29
C CYS A 13 8.38 15.27 33.76
N ILE A 14 9.32 16.07 33.26
CA ILE A 14 9.88 15.89 31.94
C ILE A 14 10.66 14.60 32.13
N SER A 15 9.95 13.47 32.05
CA SER A 15 10.54 12.26 31.51
C SER A 15 11.03 12.68 30.14
N MET A 16 12.26 13.21 30.10
CA MET A 16 13.10 13.16 28.93
C MET A 16 13.22 11.67 28.68
N HIS A 17 12.28 11.13 27.92
CA HIS A 17 12.59 10.03 27.03
C HIS A 17 13.70 10.61 26.17
N THR A 18 14.94 10.44 26.63
CA THR A 18 16.08 10.35 25.74
C THR A 18 15.77 9.12 24.91
N SER A 19 14.95 9.32 23.88
CA SER A 19 14.89 8.44 22.72
C SER A 19 16.33 8.45 22.23
N TYR A 20 17.07 7.45 22.68
CA TYR A 20 18.34 7.14 22.06
C TYR A 20 17.96 6.57 20.71
N ALA A 21 18.47 7.20 19.67
CA ALA A 21 18.25 6.72 18.31
C ALA A 21 18.54 5.23 18.25
N ILE A 22 17.56 4.49 17.74
CA ILE A 22 17.67 3.05 17.60
C ILE A 22 18.78 2.81 16.59
N SER A 23 19.87 2.19 17.03
CA SER A 23 20.94 1.77 16.14
C SER A 23 20.32 0.95 14.99
N PRO A 24 20.70 1.21 13.73
CA PRO A 24 20.12 0.52 12.58
C PRO A 24 20.16 -1.02 12.70
N ASP A 25 21.19 -1.55 13.37
CA ASP A 25 21.39 -2.99 13.60
C ASP A 25 20.37 -3.60 14.59
N LYS A 26 19.56 -2.77 15.25
CA LYS A 26 18.48 -3.18 16.17
C LYS A 26 17.09 -3.06 15.55
N ALA A 27 16.98 -2.71 14.27
CA ALA A 27 15.70 -2.70 13.57
C ALA A 27 15.07 -4.09 13.57
N VAL A 28 13.81 -4.18 13.98
CA VAL A 28 13.07 -5.45 14.02
C VAL A 28 12.02 -5.42 12.93
N ASP A 29 12.05 -6.44 12.06
CA ASP A 29 11.04 -6.61 11.05
C ASP A 29 9.72 -7.06 11.70
N VAL A 30 8.72 -6.18 11.66
CA VAL A 30 7.36 -6.52 12.10
C VAL A 30 6.59 -7.02 10.90
N GLN A 31 6.33 -8.33 10.88
CA GLN A 31 5.54 -8.94 9.84
C GLN A 31 4.11 -8.35 9.84
N SER A 32 3.72 -7.79 8.70
CA SER A 32 2.38 -7.26 8.49
C SER A 32 1.36 -8.38 8.31
N ASN A 33 0.22 -8.25 9.01
CA ASN A 33 -0.93 -9.14 8.85
C ASN A 33 -2.03 -8.53 7.96
N LEU A 34 -1.73 -7.46 7.22
CA LEU A 34 -2.71 -6.78 6.37
C LEU A 34 -3.30 -7.74 5.35
N ARG A 35 -4.63 -7.79 5.34
CA ARG A 35 -5.38 -8.73 4.51
C ARG A 35 -5.14 -8.49 3.02
N ILE A 36 -5.05 -7.24 2.61
CA ILE A 36 -4.88 -6.88 1.21
C ILE A 36 -3.57 -7.39 0.61
N LEU A 37 -2.50 -7.46 1.40
CA LEU A 37 -1.21 -8.02 0.98
C LEU A 37 -1.28 -9.54 0.74
N LYS A 38 -2.22 -10.24 1.38
CA LYS A 38 -2.49 -11.67 1.14
C LYS A 38 -3.41 -11.88 -0.06
N LEU A 39 -4.31 -10.94 -0.32
CA LEU A 39 -5.28 -11.02 -1.42
C LEU A 39 -4.71 -10.59 -2.77
N LEU A 40 -3.76 -9.65 -2.76
CA LEU A 40 -3.05 -9.13 -3.94
C LEU A 40 -1.54 -9.06 -3.66
N PRO A 41 -0.86 -10.20 -3.46
CA PRO A 41 0.57 -10.19 -3.25
C PRO A 41 1.27 -9.76 -4.54
N HIS A 42 2.39 -9.04 -4.39
CA HIS A 42 3.26 -8.63 -5.50
C HIS A 42 2.61 -7.72 -6.55
N LEU A 43 1.58 -6.97 -6.18
CA LEU A 43 1.07 -5.90 -7.04
C LEU A 43 2.10 -4.76 -7.03
N PHE A 44 2.72 -4.48 -8.19
CA PHE A 44 3.71 -3.39 -8.34
C PHE A 44 3.21 -2.02 -7.85
N TYR A 45 1.89 -1.81 -7.87
CA TYR A 45 1.24 -0.63 -7.31
C TYR A 45 0.33 -1.07 -6.16
N PRO A 46 0.69 -0.80 -4.90
CA PRO A 46 -0.06 -1.28 -3.76
C PRO A 46 -1.45 -0.64 -3.68
N LEU A 47 -2.45 -1.45 -3.32
CA LEU A 47 -3.80 -0.99 -2.99
C LEU A 47 -3.96 -1.00 -1.47
N ALA A 48 -3.79 0.15 -0.82
CA ALA A 48 -3.87 0.28 0.63
C ALA A 48 -5.32 0.43 1.12
N VAL A 49 -6.13 -0.62 0.94
CA VAL A 49 -7.52 -0.67 1.39
C VAL A 49 -7.77 -1.91 2.25
N GLU A 50 -8.73 -1.82 3.16
CA GLU A 50 -9.34 -3.00 3.80
C GLU A 50 -10.60 -3.38 3.00
N PRO A 51 -10.55 -4.46 2.20
CA PRO A 51 -11.68 -4.87 1.39
C PRO A 51 -12.80 -5.40 2.28
N LYS A 52 -14.02 -4.86 2.12
CA LYS A 52 -15.18 -5.34 2.88
C LYS A 52 -15.76 -6.60 2.24
N ILE A 53 -15.10 -7.73 2.49
CA ILE A 53 -15.50 -9.08 2.04
C ILE A 53 -15.46 -10.07 3.24
N PRO A 54 -16.16 -11.22 3.18
CA PRO A 54 -16.20 -12.19 4.29
C PRO A 54 -14.80 -12.69 4.69
N ASP A 55 -14.53 -12.87 6.00
CA ASP A 55 -13.17 -13.11 6.52
C ASP A 55 -12.51 -14.41 6.03
N ASP A 56 -13.31 -15.39 5.63
CA ASP A 56 -12.88 -16.67 5.07
C ASP A 56 -12.44 -16.59 3.59
N PHE A 57 -12.63 -15.43 2.94
CA PHE A 57 -12.16 -15.24 1.57
C PHE A 57 -10.63 -15.18 1.52
N ILE A 58 -10.07 -16.08 0.69
CA ILE A 58 -8.65 -16.13 0.33
C ILE A 58 -8.46 -15.81 -1.15
N ALA A 59 -7.23 -15.54 -1.57
CA ALA A 59 -6.88 -15.39 -2.98
C ALA A 59 -6.32 -16.69 -3.56
N MET A 60 -6.83 -17.12 -4.71
CA MET A 60 -6.28 -18.24 -5.47
C MET A 60 -6.25 -17.94 -6.97
N SER A 61 -5.36 -18.63 -7.67
CA SER A 61 -5.25 -18.64 -9.13
C SER A 61 -5.43 -20.08 -9.63
N PRO A 62 -6.12 -20.30 -10.76
CA PRO A 62 -6.22 -21.63 -11.36
C PRO A 62 -4.83 -22.17 -11.79
N LYS A 63 -3.83 -21.30 -11.97
CA LYS A 63 -2.44 -21.67 -12.29
C LYS A 63 -1.56 -21.85 -11.04
N GLY A 64 -2.13 -21.75 -9.83
CA GLY A 64 -1.42 -21.89 -8.55
C GLY A 64 -0.60 -20.66 -8.13
N LYS A 65 0.14 -20.01 -9.04
CA LYS A 65 0.86 -18.75 -8.74
C LYS A 65 -0.06 -17.54 -8.95
N LEU A 66 -0.13 -16.65 -7.97
CA LEU A 66 -0.83 -15.37 -8.07
C LEU A 66 -0.02 -14.44 -8.98
N ASN A 67 -0.68 -13.87 -9.97
CA ASN A 67 -0.09 -12.94 -10.93
C ASN A 67 -1.12 -11.84 -11.18
N GLY A 68 -0.71 -10.58 -11.01
CA GLY A 68 -1.58 -9.43 -11.21
C GLY A 68 -2.14 -9.29 -12.62
N TYR A 69 -1.51 -9.87 -13.65
CA TYR A 69 -2.01 -9.85 -15.03
C TYR A 69 -3.06 -10.93 -15.31
N ASP A 70 -3.05 -12.03 -14.54
CA ASP A 70 -4.06 -13.09 -14.63
C ASP A 70 -5.20 -12.82 -13.64
N TRP A 71 -6.34 -13.50 -13.84
CA TRP A 71 -7.41 -13.46 -12.85
C TRP A 71 -6.99 -14.11 -11.53
N THR A 72 -7.01 -13.32 -10.47
CA THR A 72 -6.97 -13.78 -9.09
C THR A 72 -8.40 -13.83 -8.55
N TYR A 73 -8.79 -14.94 -7.93
CA TYR A 73 -10.14 -15.15 -7.43
C TYR A 73 -10.15 -15.06 -5.90
N TRP A 74 -11.13 -14.34 -5.36
CA TRP A 74 -11.35 -14.18 -3.93
C TRP A 74 -12.64 -14.89 -3.52
N GLY A 75 -12.52 -15.86 -2.63
CA GLY A 75 -13.64 -16.69 -2.18
C GLY A 75 -13.19 -17.71 -1.13
N PRO A 76 -14.14 -18.49 -0.57
CA PRO A 76 -13.82 -19.60 0.31
C PRO A 76 -12.97 -20.64 -0.43
N LYS A 77 -11.97 -21.22 0.24
CA LYS A 77 -10.98 -22.10 -0.40
C LYS A 77 -11.61 -23.26 -1.16
N GLU A 78 -12.50 -23.99 -0.50
CA GLU A 78 -13.14 -25.19 -1.04
C GLU A 78 -14.01 -24.85 -2.26
N VAL A 79 -14.65 -23.67 -2.23
CA VAL A 79 -15.47 -23.16 -3.35
C VAL A 79 -14.61 -22.84 -4.56
N LEU A 80 -13.45 -22.19 -4.35
CA LEU A 80 -12.52 -21.89 -5.44
C LEU A 80 -11.92 -23.17 -6.04
N GLU A 81 -11.56 -24.15 -5.21
CA GLU A 81 -11.04 -25.44 -5.65
C GLU A 81 -12.05 -26.24 -6.49
N GLU A 82 -13.35 -26.19 -6.16
CA GLU A 82 -14.41 -26.77 -6.96
C GLU A 82 -14.61 -25.98 -8.27
N TYR A 83 -14.72 -24.64 -8.18
CA TYR A 83 -14.94 -23.75 -9.31
C TYR A 83 -13.86 -23.86 -10.40
N PHE A 84 -12.58 -24.06 -10.01
CA PHE A 84 -11.50 -24.24 -10.98
C PHE A 84 -11.53 -25.59 -11.71
N LYS A 85 -12.22 -26.59 -11.16
CA LYS A 85 -12.44 -27.89 -11.83
C LYS A 85 -13.65 -27.81 -12.75
N ASP A 86 -14.71 -27.17 -12.28
CA ASP A 86 -15.97 -26.98 -13.01
C ASP A 86 -16.59 -25.61 -12.65
N PRO A 87 -16.57 -24.61 -13.55
CA PRO A 87 -17.18 -23.31 -13.29
C PRO A 87 -18.67 -23.36 -12.96
N ALA A 88 -19.40 -24.38 -13.45
CA ALA A 88 -20.83 -24.56 -13.15
C ALA A 88 -21.09 -25.04 -11.71
N SER A 89 -20.05 -25.45 -10.99
CA SER A 89 -20.15 -25.93 -9.59
C SER A 89 -20.27 -24.82 -8.55
N LEU A 90 -20.24 -23.54 -8.96
CA LEU A 90 -20.23 -22.41 -8.04
C LEU A 90 -21.53 -22.35 -7.22
N LYS A 91 -21.41 -22.44 -5.88
CA LYS A 91 -22.55 -22.44 -4.94
C LYS A 91 -22.75 -21.12 -4.20
N VAL A 92 -21.73 -20.27 -4.16
CA VAL A 92 -21.72 -18.97 -3.47
C VAL A 92 -20.97 -17.95 -4.32
N PRO A 93 -21.27 -16.65 -4.19
CA PRO A 93 -20.63 -15.63 -5.00
C PRO A 93 -19.15 -15.47 -4.62
N ILE A 94 -18.32 -15.20 -5.62
CA ILE A 94 -16.89 -14.90 -5.48
C ILE A 94 -16.56 -13.61 -6.23
N LEU A 95 -15.42 -13.01 -5.92
CA LEU A 95 -14.87 -11.91 -6.70
C LEU A 95 -13.70 -12.40 -7.53
N ARG A 96 -13.47 -11.79 -8.69
CA ARG A 96 -12.21 -11.97 -9.43
C ARG A 96 -11.60 -10.62 -9.77
N VAL A 97 -10.30 -10.53 -9.63
CA VAL A 97 -9.51 -9.28 -9.71
C VAL A 97 -8.32 -9.51 -10.62
N LYS A 98 -8.01 -8.53 -11.46
CA LYS A 98 -6.74 -8.46 -12.22
C LYS A 98 -6.38 -7.02 -12.56
N LEU A 99 -5.16 -6.77 -13.00
CA LEU A 99 -4.80 -5.54 -13.69
C LEU A 99 -5.59 -5.42 -15.00
N SER A 100 -6.15 -4.25 -15.23
CA SER A 100 -6.91 -3.95 -16.43
C SER A 100 -5.98 -3.75 -17.62
N GLU A 101 -6.26 -4.44 -18.72
CA GLU A 101 -5.53 -4.29 -19.99
C GLU A 101 -6.15 -3.22 -20.90
N ASN A 102 -7.41 -2.85 -20.65
CA ASN A 102 -8.22 -2.06 -21.56
C ASN A 102 -8.73 -0.74 -20.96
N THR A 103 -8.42 -0.45 -19.70
CA THR A 103 -8.83 0.79 -19.05
C THR A 103 -7.76 1.24 -18.09
N VAL A 104 -7.26 2.45 -18.31
CA VAL A 104 -6.28 3.12 -17.46
C VAL A 104 -6.93 4.29 -16.76
N GLN A 105 -6.37 4.69 -15.63
CA GLN A 105 -6.74 5.91 -14.96
C GLN A 105 -6.10 7.09 -15.70
N THR A 106 -6.89 8.10 -16.08
CA THR A 106 -6.43 9.27 -16.86
C THR A 106 -6.33 10.55 -16.03
N GLY A 107 -6.75 10.49 -14.77
CA GLY A 107 -6.75 11.61 -13.83
C GLY A 107 -7.31 11.18 -12.48
N PRO A 108 -7.42 12.10 -11.49
CA PRO A 108 -7.76 11.74 -10.10
C PRO A 108 -9.07 10.97 -9.94
N GLU A 109 -10.05 11.20 -10.82
CA GLU A 109 -11.37 10.56 -10.79
C GLU A 109 -11.84 10.11 -12.19
N THR A 110 -10.91 10.04 -13.14
CA THR A 110 -11.22 9.76 -14.55
C THR A 110 -10.51 8.52 -15.03
N PHE A 111 -11.19 7.81 -15.93
CA PHE A 111 -10.75 6.59 -16.56
C PHE A 111 -10.76 6.80 -18.07
N SER A 112 -9.88 6.10 -18.80
CA SER A 112 -9.93 6.06 -20.25
C SER A 112 -11.26 5.49 -20.72
N GLU A 113 -11.75 5.96 -21.85
CA GLU A 113 -12.96 5.38 -22.44
C GLU A 113 -12.76 3.90 -22.75
N ASN A 114 -13.80 3.10 -22.50
CA ASN A 114 -13.82 1.69 -22.86
C ASN A 114 -14.93 1.46 -23.88
N ALA A 115 -14.55 1.04 -25.08
CA ALA A 115 -15.49 0.86 -26.20
C ALA A 115 -16.57 -0.20 -25.88
N GLU A 116 -16.22 -1.27 -25.17
CA GLU A 116 -17.16 -2.33 -24.82
C GLU A 116 -18.23 -1.82 -23.84
N ILE A 117 -17.83 -1.05 -22.84
CA ILE A 117 -18.77 -0.47 -21.87
C ILE A 117 -19.64 0.60 -22.51
N ASN A 118 -19.07 1.43 -23.37
CA ASN A 118 -19.84 2.39 -24.16
C ASN A 118 -20.87 1.68 -25.04
N ASN A 119 -20.51 0.52 -25.62
CA ASN A 119 -21.44 -0.29 -26.40
C ASN A 119 -22.53 -0.92 -25.54
N LEU A 120 -22.21 -1.44 -24.34
CA LEU A 120 -23.21 -1.94 -23.39
C LEU A 120 -24.17 -0.84 -22.95
N LYS A 121 -23.67 0.34 -22.60
CA LYS A 121 -24.48 1.50 -22.21
C LYS A 121 -25.41 1.96 -23.33
N LYS A 122 -24.94 1.93 -24.60
CA LYS A 122 -25.78 2.24 -25.78
C LYS A 122 -26.84 1.17 -26.05
N LYS A 123 -26.50 -0.11 -25.89
CA LYS A 123 -27.40 -1.24 -26.18
C LYS A 123 -28.45 -1.47 -25.10
N TYR A 124 -28.12 -1.20 -23.83
CA TYR A 124 -28.97 -1.45 -22.68
C TYR A 124 -29.14 -0.21 -21.77
N PRO A 125 -29.52 0.97 -22.30
CA PRO A 125 -29.42 2.25 -21.58
C PRO A 125 -30.25 2.33 -20.30
N GLN A 126 -31.41 1.67 -20.24
CA GLN A 126 -32.29 1.66 -19.06
C GLN A 126 -31.89 0.61 -18.02
N ARG A 127 -31.09 -0.39 -18.41
CA ARG A 127 -30.62 -1.48 -17.54
C ARG A 127 -29.19 -1.27 -17.05
N PHE A 128 -28.48 -0.33 -17.67
CA PHE A 128 -27.12 0.04 -17.34
C PHE A 128 -27.12 1.08 -16.22
N LYS A 129 -26.53 0.73 -15.08
CA LYS A 129 -26.33 1.62 -13.93
C LYS A 129 -24.83 1.74 -13.70
N ASP A 130 -24.27 2.93 -13.84
CA ASP A 130 -22.93 3.23 -13.40
C ASP A 130 -22.91 4.22 -12.25
N PHE A 131 -21.90 4.09 -11.38
CA PHE A 131 -21.63 5.05 -10.34
C PHE A 131 -20.12 5.18 -10.13
N LYS A 132 -19.73 6.37 -9.68
CA LYS A 132 -18.35 6.70 -9.36
C LYS A 132 -18.26 7.10 -7.90
N HIS A 133 -17.27 6.58 -7.21
CA HIS A 133 -16.98 6.92 -5.81
C HIS A 133 -15.48 6.75 -5.53
N ARG A 134 -15.06 6.79 -4.26
CA ARG A 134 -13.67 6.62 -3.84
C ARG A 134 -13.54 5.70 -2.62
N TRP A 135 -12.46 4.93 -2.58
CA TRP A 135 -11.97 4.29 -1.35
C TRP A 135 -10.82 5.12 -0.80
N GLY A 136 -11.16 6.21 -0.10
CA GLY A 136 -10.17 7.22 0.28
C GLY A 136 -9.56 7.87 -0.95
N MET A 137 -8.27 7.65 -1.20
CA MET A 137 -7.62 8.24 -2.37
C MET A 137 -7.93 7.52 -3.69
N TYR A 138 -8.28 6.24 -3.67
CA TYR A 138 -8.47 5.41 -4.87
C TYR A 138 -9.83 5.67 -5.55
N PRO A 139 -9.88 6.15 -6.81
CA PRO A 139 -11.14 6.30 -7.51
C PRO A 139 -11.71 4.95 -7.92
N VAL A 140 -13.03 4.81 -7.87
CA VAL A 140 -13.76 3.61 -8.23
C VAL A 140 -14.83 3.98 -9.25
N TRP A 141 -14.85 3.29 -10.38
CA TRP A 141 -15.94 3.33 -11.34
C TRP A 141 -16.56 1.95 -11.44
N ALA A 142 -17.74 1.81 -10.83
CA ALA A 142 -18.48 0.56 -10.78
C ALA A 142 -19.75 0.66 -11.63
N PHE A 143 -20.18 -0.47 -12.18
CA PHE A 143 -21.44 -0.54 -12.90
C PHE A 143 -22.07 -1.92 -12.83
N GLN A 144 -23.39 -1.91 -13.01
CA GLN A 144 -24.25 -3.05 -13.07
C GLN A 144 -25.10 -2.97 -14.34
N THR A 145 -25.18 -4.04 -15.11
CA THR A 145 -26.07 -4.09 -16.26
C THR A 145 -26.63 -5.49 -16.44
N ASP A 146 -27.92 -5.58 -16.71
CA ASP A 146 -28.54 -6.79 -17.23
C ASP A 146 -28.33 -6.82 -18.75
N ALA A 147 -27.46 -7.72 -19.20
CA ALA A 147 -27.08 -7.88 -20.60
C ALA A 147 -26.89 -9.38 -20.92
N TYR A 148 -27.37 -9.81 -22.08
CA TYR A 148 -27.29 -11.21 -22.52
C TYR A 148 -27.93 -12.19 -21.52
N ASP A 149 -29.07 -11.78 -20.93
CA ASP A 149 -29.80 -12.52 -19.89
C ASP A 149 -28.94 -12.86 -18.66
N LYS A 150 -27.90 -12.06 -18.41
CA LYS A 150 -27.02 -12.15 -17.24
C LYS A 150 -26.82 -10.78 -16.63
N MET A 151 -26.82 -10.72 -15.30
CA MET A 151 -26.38 -9.53 -14.59
C MET A 151 -24.86 -9.46 -14.63
N ILE A 152 -24.31 -8.34 -15.09
CA ILE A 152 -22.87 -8.05 -15.08
C ILE A 152 -22.63 -7.03 -13.98
N CYS A 153 -21.80 -7.36 -12.99
CA CYS A 153 -21.31 -6.42 -11.99
C CYS A 153 -19.79 -6.30 -12.13
N MET A 154 -19.32 -5.10 -12.45
CA MET A 154 -17.92 -4.84 -12.77
C MET A 154 -17.48 -3.49 -12.18
N ALA A 155 -16.21 -3.37 -11.82
CA ALA A 155 -15.63 -2.12 -11.38
C ALA A 155 -14.17 -1.98 -11.83
N TRP A 156 -13.78 -0.74 -12.13
CA TRP A 156 -12.39 -0.33 -12.19
C TRP A 156 -12.01 0.46 -10.95
N ILE A 157 -10.86 0.12 -10.37
CA ILE A 157 -10.28 0.80 -9.23
C ILE A 157 -8.95 1.40 -9.70
N GLY A 158 -8.82 2.71 -9.67
CA GLY A 158 -7.57 3.38 -9.99
C GLY A 158 -6.54 3.15 -8.91
N LEU A 159 -5.30 2.80 -9.29
CA LEU A 159 -4.21 2.51 -8.37
C LEU A 159 -3.33 3.72 -8.04
N ASN A 160 -3.60 4.89 -8.64
CA ASN A 160 -2.90 6.16 -8.40
C ASN A 160 -1.37 6.02 -8.23
N ALA A 161 -0.60 6.29 -9.28
CA ALA A 161 0.77 6.72 -9.12
C ALA A 161 0.76 8.26 -9.05
N HIS A 162 0.71 8.83 -7.85
CA HIS A 162 0.77 10.29 -7.59
C HIS A 162 -0.34 11.18 -8.22
N GLU A 163 -0.53 12.37 -7.64
CA GLU A 163 -1.51 13.33 -8.16
C GLU A 163 -1.08 13.85 -9.54
N GLY A 164 -1.92 13.63 -10.57
CA GLY A 164 -1.75 14.23 -11.90
C GLY A 164 -1.10 13.32 -12.95
N GLU A 165 -0.62 12.14 -12.56
CA GLU A 165 -0.10 11.14 -13.50
C GLU A 165 -1.15 10.04 -13.70
N GLY A 166 -1.45 9.71 -14.96
CA GLY A 166 -2.31 8.57 -15.28
C GLY A 166 -1.76 7.28 -14.67
N GLY A 167 -2.62 6.31 -14.38
CA GLY A 167 -2.25 5.14 -13.59
C GLY A 167 -2.86 3.84 -14.07
N TRP A 168 -2.37 2.74 -13.51
CA TRP A 168 -2.96 1.42 -13.69
C TRP A 168 -4.31 1.33 -12.99
N THR A 169 -5.16 0.42 -13.44
CA THR A 169 -6.41 0.11 -12.76
C THR A 169 -6.53 -1.37 -12.50
N LEU A 170 -7.17 -1.73 -11.39
CA LEU A 170 -7.67 -3.09 -11.18
C LEU A 170 -9.06 -3.20 -11.77
N LEU A 171 -9.30 -4.29 -12.48
CA LEU A 171 -10.61 -4.73 -12.91
C LEU A 171 -11.13 -5.78 -11.93
N VAL A 172 -12.33 -5.56 -11.39
CA VAL A 172 -13.01 -6.50 -10.48
C VAL A 172 -14.37 -6.88 -11.04
N ASN A 173 -14.71 -8.16 -10.94
CA ASN A 173 -16.02 -8.70 -11.31
C ASN A 173 -16.62 -9.52 -10.18
N LEU A 174 -17.94 -9.43 -10.03
CA LEU A 174 -18.71 -10.46 -9.33
C LEU A 174 -18.85 -11.70 -10.23
N VAL A 175 -18.63 -12.88 -9.66
CA VAL A 175 -19.02 -14.17 -10.25
C VAL A 175 -19.97 -14.82 -9.27
N TYR A 176 -21.13 -15.27 -9.73
CA TYR A 176 -22.19 -15.82 -8.89
C TYR A 176 -22.70 -17.14 -9.49
N PRO A 177 -23.38 -17.99 -8.70
CA PRO A 177 -23.93 -19.27 -9.17
C PRO A 177 -24.79 -19.12 -10.43
N GLU A 178 -24.67 -20.06 -11.37
CA GLU A 178 -25.56 -20.09 -12.54
C GLU A 178 -26.86 -20.83 -12.21
N GLY A 179 -28.00 -20.30 -12.66
CA GLY A 179 -29.28 -20.99 -12.56
C GLY A 179 -30.46 -20.07 -12.27
N PRO A 180 -31.68 -20.64 -12.21
CA PRO A 180 -32.88 -19.88 -11.91
C PRO A 180 -32.78 -19.18 -10.56
N GLY A 181 -33.07 -17.88 -10.54
CA GLY A 181 -33.08 -17.07 -9.31
C GLY A 181 -31.76 -16.35 -8.99
N HIS A 182 -30.70 -16.56 -9.79
CA HIS A 182 -29.41 -15.87 -9.61
C HIS A 182 -29.19 -14.72 -10.62
N PRO A 183 -28.44 -13.66 -10.25
CA PRO A 183 -27.94 -13.42 -8.90
C PRO A 183 -29.09 -13.09 -7.94
N ASP A 184 -29.03 -13.64 -6.73
CA ASP A 184 -29.98 -13.35 -5.68
C ASP A 184 -29.57 -12.10 -4.87
N GLN A 185 -30.32 -11.77 -3.82
CA GLN A 185 -29.97 -10.63 -2.96
C GLN A 185 -28.66 -10.83 -2.18
N ASN A 186 -28.27 -12.07 -1.86
CA ASN A 186 -27.02 -12.34 -1.16
C ASN A 186 -25.81 -12.20 -2.10
N ASP A 187 -25.95 -12.64 -3.35
CA ASP A 187 -24.96 -12.44 -4.42
C ASP A 187 -24.66 -10.95 -4.60
N LEU A 188 -25.72 -10.15 -4.76
CA LEU A 188 -25.60 -8.70 -4.92
C LEU A 188 -25.12 -8.02 -3.64
N LYS A 189 -25.47 -8.54 -2.45
CA LYS A 189 -24.99 -8.00 -1.18
C LYS A 189 -23.47 -8.09 -1.05
N LEU A 190 -22.83 -9.16 -1.52
CA LEU A 190 -21.36 -9.24 -1.55
C LEU A 190 -20.78 -8.09 -2.37
N TRP A 191 -21.31 -7.89 -3.59
CA TRP A 191 -20.87 -6.82 -4.48
C TRP A 191 -21.10 -5.43 -3.88
N ASP A 192 -22.31 -5.15 -3.43
CA ASP A 192 -22.67 -3.83 -2.88
C ASP A 192 -21.84 -3.52 -1.63
N THR A 193 -21.64 -4.51 -0.76
CA THR A 193 -20.79 -4.37 0.43
C THR A 193 -19.34 -4.10 0.04
N PHE A 194 -18.78 -4.89 -0.89
CA PHE A 194 -17.41 -4.71 -1.36
C PHE A 194 -17.21 -3.30 -1.96
N ILE A 195 -18.12 -2.86 -2.83
CA ILE A 195 -17.95 -1.57 -3.51
C ILE A 195 -18.19 -0.38 -2.58
N THR A 196 -19.19 -0.44 -1.69
CA THR A 196 -19.60 0.73 -0.90
C THR A 196 -18.98 0.82 0.48
N GLN A 197 -18.46 -0.29 1.03
CA GLN A 197 -17.96 -0.34 2.41
C GLN A 197 -16.46 -0.65 2.51
N THR A 198 -15.78 -0.97 1.42
CA THR A 198 -14.31 -1.00 1.38
C THR A 198 -13.77 0.40 1.70
N LYS A 199 -12.73 0.47 2.53
CA LYS A 199 -12.16 1.74 3.01
C LYS A 199 -10.65 1.72 2.85
N GLN A 200 -10.08 2.90 2.64
CA GLN A 200 -8.64 3.08 2.76
C GLN A 200 -8.18 2.67 4.16
N LEU A 201 -7.02 2.02 4.23
CA LEU A 201 -6.35 1.68 5.48
C LEU A 201 -6.04 2.93 6.30
N SER A 202 -5.83 2.75 7.60
CA SER A 202 -5.29 3.83 8.43
C SER A 202 -3.91 4.26 7.95
N GLU A 203 -3.44 5.47 8.27
CA GLU A 203 -2.13 5.96 7.82
C GLU A 203 -0.96 4.98 8.13
N PRO A 204 -0.82 4.40 9.34
CA PRO A 204 0.24 3.43 9.62
C PRO A 204 0.17 2.19 8.71
N GLU A 205 -1.03 1.63 8.56
CA GLU A 205 -1.27 0.45 7.73
C GLU A 205 -1.12 0.76 6.23
N TYR A 206 -1.41 1.99 5.83
CA TYR A 206 -1.17 2.49 4.48
C TYR A 206 0.31 2.42 4.13
N PHE A 207 1.19 2.94 5.00
CA PHE A 207 2.63 2.84 4.76
C PHE A 207 3.08 1.38 4.66
N ILE A 208 2.59 0.52 5.55
CA ILE A 208 2.91 -0.91 5.53
C ILE A 208 2.44 -1.57 4.23
N ALA A 209 1.25 -1.22 3.73
CA ALA A 209 0.75 -1.72 2.46
C ALA A 209 1.61 -1.25 1.26
N TYR A 210 2.28 -0.10 1.39
CA TYR A 210 3.28 0.42 0.45
C TYR A 210 4.70 -0.13 0.70
N GLY A 211 4.82 -1.21 1.47
CA GLY A 211 6.11 -1.82 1.77
C GLY A 211 6.98 -1.01 2.74
N GLN A 212 6.41 0.00 3.43
CA GLN A 212 7.16 0.85 4.35
C GLN A 212 6.66 0.66 5.78
N ASN A 213 7.44 -0.04 6.59
CA ASN A 213 7.17 -0.21 8.00
C ASN A 213 7.90 0.90 8.79
N LEU A 214 7.20 2.02 8.97
CA LEU A 214 7.70 3.17 9.71
C LEU A 214 7.69 2.90 11.22
N GLN A 215 8.85 3.02 11.84
CA GLN A 215 9.06 2.91 13.27
C GLN A 215 9.72 4.20 13.80
N PRO A 216 9.63 4.51 15.09
CA PRO A 216 10.42 5.58 15.68
C PRO A 216 11.93 5.36 15.42
N GLY A 217 12.57 6.31 14.74
CA GLY A 217 14.02 6.29 14.44
C GLY A 217 14.44 5.49 13.20
N TYR A 218 13.56 4.66 12.62
CA TYR A 218 13.89 3.89 11.41
C TYR A 218 12.66 3.47 10.60
N THR A 219 12.88 3.14 9.32
CA THR A 219 11.89 2.51 8.45
C THR A 219 12.49 1.26 7.85
N ILE A 220 11.72 0.17 7.86
CA ILE A 220 12.03 -1.02 7.06
C ILE A 220 11.22 -0.92 5.78
N MET A 221 11.92 -0.84 4.66
CA MET A 221 11.33 -0.88 3.33
C MET A 221 11.46 -2.30 2.78
N ASP A 222 10.37 -2.88 2.31
CA ASP A 222 10.29 -4.17 1.63
C ASP A 222 9.32 -4.02 0.46
N ASP A 223 9.89 -3.81 -0.73
CA ASP A 223 9.12 -3.65 -1.96
C ASP A 223 9.61 -4.63 -3.02
N VAL A 224 8.70 -5.51 -3.47
CA VAL A 224 8.97 -6.59 -4.43
C VAL A 224 10.19 -7.45 -4.03
N GLY A 225 10.40 -7.67 -2.73
CA GLY A 225 11.51 -8.45 -2.18
C GLY A 225 12.83 -7.69 -2.05
N VAL A 226 12.86 -6.42 -2.47
CA VAL A 226 13.98 -5.52 -2.23
C VAL A 226 13.82 -4.92 -0.85
N LYS A 227 14.73 -5.28 0.08
CA LYS A 227 14.63 -4.87 1.48
C LYS A 227 15.77 -3.96 1.92
N LEU A 228 15.41 -2.83 2.54
CA LEU A 228 16.30 -1.82 3.10
C LEU A 228 15.88 -1.47 4.53
N THR A 229 16.85 -1.16 5.39
CA THR A 229 16.61 -0.42 6.64
C THR A 229 17.12 1.00 6.44
N VAL A 230 16.30 2.00 6.78
CA VAL A 230 16.66 3.41 6.65
C VAL A 230 16.46 4.13 7.97
N THR A 231 17.49 4.82 8.46
CA THR A 231 17.39 5.71 9.63
C THR A 231 17.59 7.16 9.22
N ALA A 232 17.01 8.08 9.97
CA ALA A 232 17.11 9.51 9.70
C ALA A 232 17.27 10.30 11.01
N GLU A 233 18.34 11.08 11.09
CA GLU A 233 18.69 11.88 12.25
C GLU A 233 18.91 13.34 11.85
N LYS A 234 18.51 14.28 12.72
CA LYS A 234 18.80 15.70 12.61
C LYS A 234 19.64 16.15 13.80
N ARG A 235 20.82 16.70 13.54
CA ARG A 235 21.72 17.14 14.59
C ARG A 235 21.30 18.48 15.17
N GLU A 236 21.20 18.57 16.50
CA GLU A 236 20.75 19.79 17.20
C GLU A 236 21.62 21.01 16.91
N ARG A 237 22.95 20.84 16.89
CA ARG A 237 23.88 21.98 16.89
C ARG A 237 23.88 22.80 15.59
N ASP A 238 23.64 22.16 14.45
CA ASP A 238 23.75 22.78 13.12
C ASP A 238 22.59 22.41 12.19
N GLY A 239 21.60 21.68 12.68
CA GLY A 239 20.41 21.29 11.93
C GLY A 239 20.68 20.34 10.77
N LYS A 240 21.92 19.83 10.62
CA LYS A 240 22.25 18.90 9.52
C LYS A 240 21.47 17.60 9.67
N VAL A 241 21.02 17.07 8.54
CA VAL A 241 20.32 15.78 8.48
C VAL A 241 21.28 14.71 7.98
N GLN A 242 21.23 13.54 8.61
CA GLN A 242 21.91 12.33 8.18
C GLN A 242 20.89 11.23 7.91
N VAL A 243 21.09 10.52 6.80
CA VAL A 243 20.38 9.30 6.47
C VAL A 243 21.38 8.16 6.39
N VAL A 244 21.05 7.04 7.03
CA VAL A 244 21.80 5.79 6.90
C VAL A 244 20.89 4.76 6.25
N VAL A 245 21.31 4.23 5.10
CA VAL A 245 20.63 3.15 4.40
C VAL A 245 21.46 1.88 4.53
N ILE A 246 20.81 0.79 4.94
CA ILE A 246 21.40 -0.53 5.08
C ILE A 246 20.63 -1.50 4.20
N PRO A 247 21.21 -1.92 3.07
CA PRO A 247 20.65 -3.01 2.28
C PRO A 247 20.62 -4.31 3.09
N SER A 248 19.54 -5.07 2.96
CA SER A 248 19.42 -6.39 3.62
C SER A 248 20.40 -7.44 3.10
N SER A 249 20.95 -7.23 1.91
CA SER A 249 21.90 -8.11 1.24
C SER A 249 22.79 -7.34 0.26
N SER A 250 23.94 -7.93 -0.12
CA SER A 250 24.94 -7.26 -0.96
C SER A 250 24.55 -7.04 -2.42
N ASP A 251 23.53 -7.76 -2.89
CA ASP A 251 22.94 -7.64 -4.23
C ASP A 251 21.93 -6.49 -4.32
N VAL A 252 21.45 -5.98 -3.18
CA VAL A 252 20.60 -4.80 -3.13
C VAL A 252 21.46 -3.53 -3.10
N LYS A 253 21.23 -2.63 -4.06
CA LYS A 253 21.94 -1.35 -4.18
C LYS A 253 20.98 -0.20 -4.06
N PHE A 254 21.40 0.85 -3.37
CA PHE A 254 20.65 2.10 -3.26
C PHE A 254 21.45 3.26 -3.86
N GLN A 255 20.81 4.01 -4.75
CA GLN A 255 21.33 5.23 -5.33
C GLN A 255 20.52 6.42 -4.82
N TYR A 256 21.10 7.16 -3.88
CA TYR A 256 20.52 8.38 -3.35
C TYR A 256 20.35 9.46 -4.42
N ALA A 257 19.21 10.16 -4.40
CA ALA A 257 18.94 11.32 -5.23
C ALA A 257 18.83 12.60 -4.40
N LYS A 258 17.88 12.65 -3.45
CA LYS A 258 17.67 13.80 -2.56
C LYS A 258 16.95 13.40 -1.27
N MET A 259 16.89 14.31 -0.30
CA MET A 259 16.04 14.19 0.87
C MET A 259 15.25 15.48 1.10
N GLU A 260 14.06 15.37 1.65
CA GLU A 260 13.17 16.50 1.91
C GLU A 260 12.50 16.34 3.28
N GLU A 261 12.67 17.34 4.14
CA GLU A 261 11.94 17.41 5.41
C GLU A 261 10.49 17.82 5.14
N VAL A 262 9.56 17.05 5.66
CA VAL A 262 8.13 17.33 5.61
C VAL A 262 7.52 17.06 6.98
N LEU A 263 6.27 17.45 7.17
CA LEU A 263 5.50 17.07 8.34
C LEU A 263 4.60 15.90 7.99
N LEU A 264 4.52 14.92 8.89
CA LEU A 264 3.51 13.89 8.77
C LEU A 264 2.10 14.50 8.88
N GLY A 265 1.08 13.81 8.37
CA GLY A 265 -0.30 14.25 8.53
C GLY A 265 -0.66 14.47 10.00
N SER A 266 -1.49 15.46 10.30
CA SER A 266 -1.86 15.80 11.69
C SER A 266 -2.62 14.68 12.43
N LYS A 267 -3.09 13.66 11.69
CA LYS A 267 -3.86 12.53 12.22
C LYS A 267 -2.99 11.39 12.76
N TRP A 268 -1.73 11.28 12.34
CA TRP A 268 -0.81 10.25 12.80
C TRP A 268 0.51 10.85 13.28
N ASN A 269 0.95 10.44 14.47
CA ASN A 269 2.14 10.97 15.14
C ASN A 269 2.19 12.52 15.23
N HIS A 270 1.03 13.18 15.28
CA HIS A 270 0.85 14.61 15.56
C HIS A 270 1.73 15.57 14.74
N ALA A 271 1.81 15.38 13.42
CA ALA A 271 2.69 16.18 12.56
C ALA A 271 4.18 16.09 12.96
N ALA A 272 4.60 14.92 13.44
CA ALA A 272 6.01 14.63 13.67
C ALA A 272 6.84 14.93 12.40
N PRO A 273 8.07 15.43 12.59
CA PRO A 273 9.02 15.58 11.50
C PRO A 273 9.22 14.25 10.77
N LEU A 274 9.06 14.28 9.46
CA LEU A 274 9.26 13.15 8.56
C LEU A 274 10.30 13.56 7.53
N LEU A 275 11.23 12.66 7.22
CA LEU A 275 12.15 12.83 6.11
C LEU A 275 11.70 11.92 4.96
N LYS A 276 11.49 12.50 3.79
CA LYS A 276 11.33 11.76 2.53
C LYS A 276 12.69 11.60 1.89
N VAL A 277 13.13 10.36 1.71
CA VAL A 277 14.39 10.01 1.05
C VAL A 277 14.07 9.50 -0.34
N TYR A 278 14.53 10.22 -1.36
CA TYR A 278 14.34 9.90 -2.76
C TYR A 278 15.58 9.20 -3.28
N GLY A 279 15.40 8.08 -3.96
CA GLY A 279 16.48 7.35 -4.59
C GLY A 279 15.99 6.22 -5.47
N SER A 280 16.92 5.52 -6.09
CA SER A 280 16.64 4.33 -6.89
C SER A 280 17.21 3.11 -6.18
N VAL A 281 16.40 2.07 -6.02
CA VAL A 281 16.83 0.78 -5.49
C VAL A 281 16.96 -0.21 -6.64
N SER A 282 18.01 -1.02 -6.63
CA SER A 282 18.17 -2.07 -7.63
C SER A 282 18.63 -3.38 -7.03
N GLN A 283 18.14 -4.48 -7.61
CA GLN A 283 18.52 -5.85 -7.23
C GLN A 283 18.54 -6.72 -8.49
N ASP A 284 19.54 -7.61 -8.59
CA ASP A 284 19.56 -8.63 -9.63
C ASP A 284 18.66 -9.81 -9.19
N ASN A 285 17.44 -9.86 -9.72
CA ASN A 285 16.46 -10.89 -9.39
C ASN A 285 16.55 -12.07 -10.38
N PRO A 286 16.67 -13.33 -9.92
CA PRO A 286 16.73 -14.49 -10.81
C PRO A 286 15.50 -14.71 -11.71
N GLU A 287 14.29 -14.35 -11.24
CA GLU A 287 13.04 -14.53 -11.98
C GLU A 287 12.76 -13.37 -12.96
N PHE A 288 13.13 -12.14 -12.59
CA PHE A 288 12.74 -10.92 -13.32
C PHE A 288 13.91 -10.18 -13.98
N GLY A 289 15.15 -10.64 -13.78
CA GLY A 289 16.35 -9.91 -14.16
C GLY A 289 16.65 -8.74 -13.22
N LYS A 290 17.38 -7.74 -13.71
CA LYS A 290 17.70 -6.55 -12.91
C LYS A 290 16.43 -5.70 -12.71
N VAL A 291 15.98 -5.64 -11.47
CA VAL A 291 14.88 -4.76 -11.03
C VAL A 291 15.49 -3.42 -10.63
N VAL A 292 14.90 -2.32 -11.11
CA VAL A 292 15.26 -0.95 -10.71
C VAL A 292 13.97 -0.21 -10.39
N LEU A 293 13.86 0.31 -9.17
CA LEU A 293 12.67 0.97 -8.66
C LEU A 293 13.04 2.35 -8.14
N ASP A 294 12.42 3.39 -8.65
CA ASP A 294 12.50 4.72 -8.05
C ASP A 294 11.55 4.78 -6.85
N GLN A 295 12.10 5.21 -5.72
CA GLN A 295 11.46 5.05 -4.41
C GLN A 295 11.51 6.35 -3.61
N VAL A 296 10.44 6.56 -2.86
CA VAL A 296 10.34 7.61 -1.84
C VAL A 296 10.13 6.94 -0.49
N ILE A 297 11.21 6.83 0.27
CA ILE A 297 11.21 6.18 1.58
C ILE A 297 10.93 7.24 2.64
N SER A 298 9.87 7.04 3.40
CA SER A 298 9.46 7.91 4.50
C SER A 298 10.07 7.42 5.81
N VAL A 299 10.74 8.28 6.55
CA VAL A 299 11.39 7.95 7.83
C VAL A 299 11.07 9.01 8.87
N LEU A 300 10.68 8.61 10.07
CA LEU A 300 10.48 9.55 11.18
C LEU A 300 11.84 10.16 11.55
N LEU A 301 11.91 11.50 11.50
CA LEU A 301 13.15 12.22 11.72
C LEU A 301 13.38 12.44 13.21
N GLU A 302 14.45 11.88 13.75
CA GLU A 302 14.82 12.00 15.15
C GLU A 302 15.84 13.12 15.36
N THR A 303 15.61 14.01 16.33
CA THR A 303 16.57 15.07 16.67
C THR A 303 17.55 14.54 17.71
N VAL A 304 18.85 14.64 17.42
CA VAL A 304 19.94 14.07 18.24
C VAL A 304 21.04 15.09 18.51
N PRO A 305 21.74 15.02 19.67
CA PRO A 305 22.85 15.93 19.96
C PRO A 305 24.03 15.79 18.98
N GLU A 306 24.30 14.55 18.55
CA GLU A 306 25.32 14.18 17.56
C GLU A 306 24.83 12.94 16.81
N PHE A 307 25.26 12.75 15.56
CA PHE A 307 24.85 11.59 14.77
C PHE A 307 25.31 10.27 15.42
N SER A 308 24.44 9.28 15.44
CA SER A 308 24.73 7.96 16.03
C SER A 308 25.74 7.16 15.20
N VAL A 309 25.83 7.47 13.91
CA VAL A 309 26.78 6.84 12.98
C VAL A 309 27.75 7.89 12.47
N ASP A 310 29.01 7.79 12.88
CA ASP A 310 30.09 8.66 12.45
C ASP A 310 30.64 8.20 11.09
N LYS A 311 30.35 8.98 10.04
CA LYS A 311 30.78 8.73 8.67
C LYS A 311 32.29 8.52 8.53
N ASP A 312 33.09 9.22 9.33
CA ASP A 312 34.56 9.19 9.25
C ASP A 312 35.15 7.96 9.96
N ARG A 313 34.36 7.30 10.82
CA ARG A 313 34.77 6.11 11.60
C ARG A 313 34.19 4.80 11.08
N THR A 314 33.31 4.83 10.08
CA THR A 314 32.64 3.64 9.51
C THR A 314 33.41 2.93 8.39
N THR A 315 34.74 3.09 8.30
CA THR A 315 35.55 2.49 7.21
C THR A 315 35.41 0.97 7.07
N ASP A 316 35.04 0.27 8.15
CA ASP A 316 34.94 -1.18 8.18
C ASP A 316 33.54 -1.72 7.82
N ARG A 317 32.51 -0.86 7.80
CA ARG A 317 31.11 -1.22 7.52
C ARG A 317 30.69 -0.80 6.12
N LYS A 318 31.09 -1.60 5.11
CA LYS A 318 30.81 -1.34 3.68
C LYS A 318 29.33 -1.48 3.30
N ASP A 319 28.53 -2.06 4.19
CA ASP A 319 27.08 -2.20 4.08
C ASP A 319 26.32 -0.91 4.42
N LEU A 320 26.96 0.06 5.09
CA LEU A 320 26.35 1.32 5.48
C LEU A 320 26.50 2.36 4.37
N LEU A 321 25.37 2.85 3.86
CA LEU A 321 25.33 3.96 2.92
C LEU A 321 24.89 5.22 3.66
N ILE A 322 25.83 6.15 3.85
CA ILE A 322 25.62 7.35 4.69
C ILE A 322 25.53 8.60 3.81
N TYR A 323 24.42 9.32 3.94
CA TYR A 323 24.13 10.56 3.21
C TYR A 323 23.86 11.69 4.20
N GLN A 324 24.34 12.89 3.91
CA GLN A 324 24.14 14.07 4.76
C GLN A 324 23.68 15.25 3.90
N SER A 325 22.81 16.10 4.45
CA SER A 325 22.38 17.32 3.78
C SER A 325 23.57 18.25 3.57
N GLN A 326 23.67 18.87 2.39
CA GLN A 326 24.66 19.93 2.17
C GLN A 326 24.25 21.16 2.97
N SER A 327 25.26 21.83 3.55
CA SER A 327 25.11 23.07 4.32
C SER A 327 24.75 24.27 3.46
#